data_AF-A0A957HET6-F1
#
_entry.id   AF-A0A957HET6-F1
#
_cell.length_a   1.000
_cell.length_b   1.000
_cell.length_c   1.000
_cell.angle_alpha   90.00
_cell.angle_beta   90.00
_cell.angle_gamma   90.00
#
_symmetry.space_group_name_H-M   'P 1'
#
loop_
_entity.id
_entity.type
_entity.pdbx_description
1 polymer ?
#
loop_
_entity_poly.entity_id
_entity_poly.type
_entity_poly.pdbx_seq_one_letter_code
_entity_poly.pdbx_strand_id
1 'polypeptide(L)'
;MTVLYFMLAVLAALDASLINLQILPVFAGLPWVRIHFITLGALTEFAFGILPLLVAAHNKLPRPKIRWDIWLTLNLGLLVLLVGIPIVNGFLITAGGTLVFAAVVLLMIQLSQLRSVDAANTQASAGRKFYIVGLLYLLLGIIIGTGLWQGWSTWLHIRVPIEVHIHANNWGFMSLVFAGLLVDLYPSFAGRSLQWPRSVTPIFWMMSLGALGLVLGPWFQSNLFSVPGLLLHLTATLWLLLNIIRPLLGDHHAWSAGMLHLVTAYVWILAPVLIAPLIILGVPGFPGAGIEQNAPQALIYGWVLQFGFAMIPLLLRRVLTPESPSKLGGNWFSLISVHLGGVLLW
;
A
#
# COMPACT_ATOMS: atom_id res chain seq x y z
N MET A 1 -3.23 6.85 16.60
CA MET A 1 -1.84 6.98 16.13
C MET A 1 -1.72 7.26 14.63
N THR A 2 -2.60 6.76 13.76
CA THR A 2 -2.60 7.12 12.31
C THR A 2 -2.57 8.62 12.04
N VAL A 3 -3.38 9.43 12.75
CA VAL A 3 -3.40 10.90 12.59
C VAL A 3 -2.06 11.52 12.97
N LEU A 4 -1.42 11.03 14.04
CA LEU A 4 -0.08 11.47 14.45
C LEU A 4 0.95 11.16 13.36
N TYR A 5 0.98 9.92 12.85
CA TYR A 5 1.88 9.54 11.77
C TYR A 5 1.63 10.34 10.48
N PHE A 6 0.37 10.64 10.17
CA PHE A 6 0.03 11.49 9.04
C PHE A 6 0.49 12.93 9.24
N MET A 7 0.32 13.50 10.44
CA MET A 7 0.84 14.83 10.78
C MET A 7 2.37 14.87 10.67
N LEU A 8 3.06 13.86 11.21
CA LEU A 8 4.52 13.74 11.10
C LEU A 8 4.97 13.59 9.63
N ALA A 9 4.22 12.84 8.82
CA ALA A 9 4.47 12.71 7.39
C ALA A 9 4.27 14.04 6.63
N VAL A 10 3.21 14.80 6.94
CA VAL A 10 2.96 16.12 6.36
C VAL A 10 4.07 17.09 6.76
N LEU A 11 4.48 17.09 8.02
CA LEU A 11 5.60 17.91 8.50
C LEU A 11 6.91 17.55 7.78
N ALA A 12 7.20 16.26 7.61
CA ALA A 12 8.38 15.80 6.88
C ALA A 12 8.29 16.09 5.37
N ALA A 13 7.10 16.08 4.78
CA ALA A 13 6.87 16.46 3.40
C ALA A 13 7.07 17.97 3.20
N LEU A 14 6.53 18.79 4.10
CA LEU A 14 6.70 20.23 4.13
C LEU A 14 8.18 20.61 4.27
N ASP A 15 8.89 19.99 5.21
CA ASP A 15 10.33 20.17 5.40
C ASP A 15 11.11 19.89 4.10
N ALA A 16 10.86 18.74 3.46
CA ALA A 16 11.52 18.41 2.20
C ALA A 16 11.20 19.40 1.07
N SER A 17 9.96 19.91 0.99
CA SER A 17 9.61 20.98 0.06
C SER A 17 10.37 22.27 0.36
N LEU A 18 10.54 22.62 1.63
CA LEU A 18 11.32 23.79 2.05
C LEU A 18 12.83 23.59 1.78
N ILE A 19 13.38 22.38 1.92
CA ILE A 19 14.75 22.04 1.53
C ILE A 19 14.94 22.19 0.02
N ASN A 20 14.02 21.63 -0.78
CA ASN A 20 14.10 21.70 -2.25
C ASN A 20 13.98 23.14 -2.76
N LEU A 21 13.27 23.99 -2.02
CA LEU A 21 13.18 25.44 -2.26
C LEU A 21 14.35 26.24 -1.64
N GLN A 22 15.37 25.57 -1.07
CA GLN A 22 16.53 26.16 -0.39
C GLN A 22 16.21 27.07 0.81
N ILE A 23 15.06 26.87 1.45
CA ILE A 23 14.57 27.74 2.54
C ILE A 23 15.19 27.34 3.89
N LEU A 24 15.38 26.04 4.19
CA LEU A 24 15.93 25.54 5.47
C LEU A 24 16.62 24.17 5.29
N PRO A 25 17.97 24.06 5.29
CA PRO A 25 18.69 22.80 4.97
C PRO A 25 18.98 21.88 6.18
N VAL A 26 18.34 22.08 7.34
CA VAL A 26 18.84 21.53 8.62
C VAL A 26 18.59 20.02 8.81
N PHE A 27 17.74 19.36 8.00
CA PHE A 27 17.36 17.96 8.22
C PHE A 27 17.51 17.03 6.99
N ALA A 28 18.74 16.89 6.48
CA ALA A 28 19.06 16.05 5.33
C ALA A 28 18.80 14.52 5.51
N GLY A 29 18.52 14.04 6.72
CA GLY A 29 18.24 12.62 7.02
C GLY A 29 16.77 12.16 6.89
N LEU A 30 15.84 13.06 6.57
CA LEU A 30 14.39 12.83 6.62
C LEU A 30 13.70 12.08 5.45
N PRO A 31 14.27 11.91 4.23
CA PRO A 31 13.51 11.31 3.13
C PRO A 31 12.98 9.90 3.43
N TRP A 32 13.82 9.06 4.04
CA TRP A 32 13.45 7.69 4.41
C TRP A 32 12.52 7.64 5.62
N VAL A 33 12.75 8.49 6.62
CA VAL A 33 11.85 8.60 7.79
C VAL A 33 10.44 8.98 7.35
N ARG A 34 10.30 9.89 6.37
CA ARG A 34 9.02 10.29 5.78
C ARG A 34 8.30 9.14 5.08
N ILE A 35 9.00 8.38 4.24
CA ILE A 35 8.41 7.22 3.56
C ILE A 35 7.90 6.23 4.61
N HIS A 36 8.70 5.91 5.63
CA HIS A 36 8.30 5.01 6.70
C HIS A 36 7.18 5.57 7.58
N PHE A 37 7.08 6.88 7.80
CA PHE A 37 5.92 7.45 8.49
C PHE A 37 4.60 7.23 7.73
N ILE A 38 4.63 7.33 6.41
CA ILE A 38 3.44 7.10 5.59
C ILE A 38 3.16 5.60 5.47
N THR A 39 4.17 4.79 5.13
CA THR A 39 4.00 3.36 4.86
C THR A 39 3.94 2.52 6.14
N LEU A 40 4.99 2.54 6.98
CA LEU A 40 5.04 1.82 8.25
C LEU A 40 4.24 2.47 9.36
N GLY A 41 3.96 3.76 9.30
CA GLY A 41 3.14 4.44 10.30
C GLY A 41 1.66 4.46 9.91
N ALA A 42 1.30 5.35 8.98
CA ALA A 42 -0.10 5.62 8.68
C ALA A 42 -0.82 4.44 8.02
N LEU A 43 -0.21 3.81 7.01
CA LEU A 43 -0.87 2.77 6.21
C LEU A 43 -1.04 1.45 6.97
N THR A 44 0.00 0.97 7.66
CA THR A 44 -0.09 -0.22 8.53
C THR A 44 -1.10 -0.01 9.66
N GLU A 45 -1.06 1.12 10.38
CA GLU A 45 -2.04 1.43 11.44
C GLU A 45 -3.47 1.42 10.87
N PHE A 46 -3.66 2.03 9.70
CA PHE A 46 -4.94 2.02 9.00
C PHE A 46 -5.39 0.60 8.64
N ALA A 47 -4.51 -0.22 8.05
CA ALA A 47 -4.80 -1.60 7.72
C ALA A 47 -5.15 -2.43 8.97
N PHE A 48 -4.37 -2.30 10.04
CA PHE A 48 -4.61 -2.99 11.30
C PHE A 48 -5.94 -2.62 11.95
N GLY A 49 -6.34 -1.35 11.85
CA GLY A 49 -7.63 -0.89 12.35
C GLY A 49 -8.83 -1.34 11.51
N ILE A 50 -8.69 -1.34 10.18
CA ILE A 50 -9.81 -1.52 9.25
C ILE A 50 -10.04 -2.99 8.84
N LEU A 51 -8.98 -3.75 8.61
CA LEU A 51 -9.10 -5.11 8.03
C LEU A 51 -9.96 -6.06 8.88
N PRO A 52 -9.82 -6.12 10.22
CA PRO A 52 -10.70 -6.97 11.04
C PRO A 52 -12.16 -6.56 10.95
N LEU A 53 -12.43 -5.24 10.87
CA LEU A 53 -13.79 -4.71 10.75
C LEU A 53 -14.43 -5.12 9.42
N LEU A 54 -13.70 -4.98 8.31
CA LEU A 54 -14.20 -5.36 6.99
C LEU A 54 -14.44 -6.86 6.88
N VAL A 55 -13.49 -7.68 7.33
CA VAL A 55 -13.63 -9.13 7.27
C VAL A 55 -14.79 -9.60 8.15
N ALA A 56 -14.97 -9.04 9.34
CA ALA A 56 -16.12 -9.37 10.19
C ALA A 56 -17.44 -8.97 9.53
N ALA A 57 -17.54 -7.75 9.00
CA ALA A 57 -18.75 -7.25 8.35
C ALA A 57 -19.16 -8.12 7.15
N HIS A 58 -18.21 -8.51 6.29
CA HIS A 58 -18.50 -9.38 5.15
C HIS A 58 -18.94 -10.79 5.56
N ASN A 59 -18.43 -11.30 6.68
CA ASN A 59 -18.84 -12.59 7.22
C ASN A 59 -20.07 -12.49 8.13
N LYS A 60 -20.75 -11.33 8.17
CA LYS A 60 -21.91 -11.04 9.04
C LYS A 60 -21.64 -11.33 10.52
N LEU A 61 -20.40 -11.16 10.95
CA LEU A 61 -19.99 -11.34 12.33
C LEU A 61 -20.18 -10.02 13.10
N PRO A 62 -20.40 -10.08 14.43
CA PRO A 62 -20.35 -8.90 15.28
C PRO A 62 -19.03 -8.15 15.11
N ARG A 63 -19.08 -6.83 15.29
CA ARG A 63 -17.88 -5.98 15.24
C ARG A 63 -16.83 -6.52 16.22
N PRO A 64 -15.61 -6.84 15.77
CA PRO A 64 -14.58 -7.38 16.65
C PRO A 64 -14.17 -6.33 17.68
N LYS A 65 -13.94 -6.78 18.92
CA LYS A 65 -13.34 -5.95 19.96
C LYS A 65 -11.92 -5.56 19.57
N ILE A 66 -11.45 -4.43 20.10
CA ILE A 66 -10.06 -4.00 19.94
C ILE A 66 -9.14 -5.07 20.56
N ARG A 67 -8.20 -5.56 19.76
CA ARG A 67 -7.13 -6.45 20.18
C ARG A 67 -5.96 -5.62 20.67
N TRP A 68 -5.98 -5.28 21.96
CA TRP A 68 -4.95 -4.45 22.59
C TRP A 68 -3.56 -5.05 22.49
N ASP A 69 -3.45 -6.38 22.51
CA ASP A 69 -2.22 -7.11 22.24
C ASP A 69 -1.65 -6.75 20.86
N ILE A 70 -2.46 -6.78 19.81
CA ILE A 70 -2.04 -6.40 18.45
C ILE A 70 -1.67 -4.91 18.39
N TRP A 71 -2.53 -4.06 18.93
CA TRP A 71 -2.35 -2.60 18.88
C TRP A 71 -1.10 -2.14 19.62
N LEU A 72 -0.90 -2.61 20.86
CA LEU A 72 0.27 -2.27 21.67
C LEU A 72 1.56 -2.80 21.03
N THR A 73 1.54 -4.03 20.53
CA THR A 73 2.72 -4.63 19.90
C THR A 73 3.12 -3.85 18.65
N LEU A 74 2.16 -3.48 17.79
CA LEU A 74 2.43 -2.64 16.62
C LEU A 74 3.01 -1.28 17.03
N ASN A 75 2.32 -0.56 17.91
CA ASN A 75 2.69 0.82 18.26
C ASN A 75 4.03 0.89 19.00
N LEU A 76 4.29 -0.05 19.90
CA LEU A 76 5.59 -0.15 20.56
C LEU A 76 6.68 -0.48 19.55
N GLY A 77 6.42 -1.41 18.63
CA GLY A 77 7.36 -1.74 17.56
C GLY A 77 7.70 -0.54 16.67
N LEU A 78 6.68 0.22 16.23
CA LEU A 78 6.86 1.42 15.43
C LEU A 78 7.60 2.53 16.18
N LEU A 79 7.32 2.72 17.48
CA LEU A 79 8.04 3.69 18.31
C LEU A 79 9.52 3.30 18.45
N VAL A 80 9.81 2.02 18.71
CA VAL A 80 11.17 1.51 18.81
C VAL A 80 11.92 1.68 17.49
N LEU A 81 11.28 1.39 16.34
CA LEU A 81 11.85 1.63 15.01
C LEU A 81 12.09 3.12 14.74
N LEU A 82 11.18 3.99 15.17
CA LEU A 82 11.31 5.44 15.02
C LEU A 82 12.53 5.99 15.76
N VAL A 83 12.91 5.39 16.89
CA VAL A 83 14.14 5.74 17.60
C VAL A 83 15.35 5.02 16.99
N GLY A 84 15.22 3.73 16.69
CA GLY A 84 16.32 2.87 16.26
C GLY A 84 16.90 3.23 14.89
N ILE A 85 16.05 3.58 13.91
CA ILE A 85 16.49 3.90 12.54
C ILE A 85 17.36 5.17 12.50
N PRO A 86 16.94 6.34 13.06
CA PRO A 86 17.74 7.56 12.99
C PRO A 86 19.12 7.44 13.64
N ILE A 87 19.25 6.69 14.74
CA ILE A 87 20.52 6.51 15.45
C ILE A 87 21.28 5.26 14.99
N VAL A 88 20.78 4.54 13.98
CA VAL A 88 21.40 3.33 13.41
C VAL A 88 21.70 2.28 14.49
N ASN A 89 20.79 2.10 15.45
CA ASN A 89 20.96 1.13 16.53
C ASN A 89 20.37 -0.23 16.14
N GLY A 90 21.24 -1.18 15.79
CA GLY A 90 20.84 -2.51 15.35
C GLY A 90 19.94 -3.26 16.34
N PHE A 91 20.19 -3.15 17.64
CA PHE A 91 19.37 -3.81 18.66
C PHE A 91 17.93 -3.27 18.67
N LEU A 92 17.78 -1.95 18.67
CA LEU A 92 16.46 -1.31 18.60
C LEU A 92 15.76 -1.63 17.28
N ILE A 93 16.47 -1.62 16.15
CA ILE A 93 15.90 -1.97 14.85
C ILE A 93 15.37 -3.41 14.86
N THR A 94 16.14 -4.36 15.39
CA THR A 94 15.71 -5.77 15.52
C THR A 94 14.54 -5.93 16.48
N ALA A 95 14.57 -5.27 17.64
CA ALA A 95 13.49 -5.34 18.63
C ALA A 95 12.19 -4.76 18.06
N GLY A 96 12.26 -3.56 17.47
CA GLY A 96 11.13 -2.90 16.84
C GLY A 96 10.57 -3.69 15.66
N GLY A 97 11.45 -4.19 14.78
CA GLY A 97 11.07 -5.06 13.65
C GLY A 97 10.39 -6.35 14.11
N THR A 98 10.89 -6.99 15.18
CA THR A 98 10.30 -8.20 15.76
C THR A 98 8.89 -7.94 16.32
N LEU A 99 8.70 -6.80 17.01
CA LEU A 99 7.39 -6.40 17.50
C LEU A 99 6.40 -6.18 16.35
N VAL A 100 6.77 -5.41 15.33
CA VAL A 100 5.91 -5.20 14.16
C VAL A 100 5.60 -6.54 13.47
N PHE A 101 6.60 -7.41 13.31
CA PHE A 101 6.41 -8.76 12.76
C PHE A 101 5.38 -9.57 13.56
N ALA A 102 5.52 -9.63 14.88
CA ALA A 102 4.59 -10.32 15.77
C ALA A 102 3.16 -9.74 15.66
N ALA A 103 3.03 -8.41 15.59
CA ALA A 103 1.74 -7.75 15.43
C ALA A 103 1.07 -8.14 14.08
N VAL A 104 1.84 -8.21 12.99
CA VAL A 104 1.35 -8.68 11.68
C VAL A 104 0.89 -10.13 11.74
N VAL A 105 1.67 -11.03 12.37
CA VAL A 105 1.29 -12.44 12.56
C VAL A 105 -0.01 -12.55 13.35
N LEU A 106 -0.14 -11.83 14.46
CA LEU A 106 -1.35 -11.82 15.28
C LEU A 106 -2.57 -11.29 14.49
N LEU A 107 -2.39 -10.25 13.68
CA LEU A 107 -3.43 -9.75 12.79
C LEU A 107 -3.84 -10.82 11.77
N MET A 108 -2.89 -11.48 11.12
CA MET A 108 -3.19 -12.55 10.16
C MET A 108 -3.96 -13.70 10.80
N ILE A 109 -3.59 -14.10 12.03
CA ILE A 109 -4.32 -15.09 12.81
C ILE A 109 -5.76 -14.60 13.09
N GLN A 110 -5.92 -13.36 13.53
CA GLN A 110 -7.25 -12.77 13.78
C GLN A 110 -8.12 -12.79 12.51
N LEU A 111 -7.60 -12.31 11.37
CA LEU A 111 -8.32 -12.33 10.10
C LEU A 111 -8.67 -13.75 9.66
N SER A 112 -7.80 -14.71 9.94
CA SER A 112 -8.04 -16.12 9.62
C SER A 112 -9.10 -16.77 10.51
N GLN A 113 -9.29 -16.29 11.74
CA GLN A 113 -10.31 -16.74 12.68
C GLN A 113 -11.69 -16.12 12.41
N LEU A 114 -11.74 -14.95 11.75
CA LEU A 114 -12.98 -14.30 11.31
C LEU A 114 -13.56 -14.99 10.06
N ARG A 115 -14.03 -16.23 10.22
CA ARG A 115 -14.72 -17.02 9.20
C ARG A 115 -16.21 -17.13 9.55
N SER A 116 -17.08 -17.09 8.55
CA SER A 116 -18.52 -17.35 8.77
C SER A 116 -18.72 -18.79 9.26
N VAL A 117 -19.62 -18.95 10.24
CA VAL A 117 -20.09 -20.26 10.75
C VAL A 117 -20.97 -20.94 9.70
N ASP A 118 -21.69 -20.15 8.87
CA ASP A 118 -22.55 -20.62 7.79
C ASP A 118 -21.84 -20.51 6.43
N ALA A 119 -20.69 -21.17 6.29
CA ALA A 119 -19.89 -21.15 5.06
C ALA A 119 -20.68 -21.61 3.81
N ALA A 120 -21.76 -22.38 3.98
CA ALA A 120 -22.63 -22.83 2.90
C ALA A 120 -23.54 -21.72 2.32
N ASN A 121 -23.91 -20.70 3.12
CA ASN A 121 -24.86 -19.66 2.74
C ASN A 121 -24.26 -18.24 2.68
N THR A 122 -23.00 -18.07 3.07
CA THR A 122 -22.31 -16.77 3.05
C THR A 122 -21.24 -16.76 1.98
N GLN A 123 -21.36 -15.88 0.98
CA GLN A 123 -20.25 -15.58 0.05
C GLN A 123 -19.08 -15.03 0.87
N ALA A 124 -17.98 -15.79 0.94
CA ALA A 124 -16.77 -15.35 1.63
C ALA A 124 -16.26 -14.04 1.01
N SER A 125 -15.79 -13.10 1.84
CA SER A 125 -15.10 -11.89 1.36
C SER A 125 -14.00 -12.28 0.39
N ALA A 126 -14.15 -11.85 -0.86
CA ALA A 126 -13.14 -12.09 -1.87
C ALA A 126 -11.88 -11.23 -1.61
N GLY A 127 -11.99 -10.13 -0.86
CA GLY A 127 -10.86 -9.30 -0.41
C GLY A 127 -9.99 -9.95 0.67
N ARG A 128 -10.52 -10.81 1.55
CA ARG A 128 -9.76 -11.40 2.68
C ARG A 128 -8.45 -12.06 2.26
N LYS A 129 -8.46 -12.82 1.17
CA LYS A 129 -7.25 -13.48 0.64
C LYS A 129 -6.19 -12.48 0.20
N PHE A 130 -6.60 -11.35 -0.39
CA PHE A 130 -5.67 -10.28 -0.75
C PHE A 130 -5.03 -9.67 0.49
N TYR A 131 -5.82 -9.43 1.55
CA TYR A 131 -5.29 -8.91 2.82
C TYR A 131 -4.26 -9.85 3.44
N ILE A 132 -4.56 -11.14 3.53
CA ILE A 132 -3.65 -12.12 4.14
C ILE A 132 -2.35 -12.23 3.33
N VAL A 133 -2.43 -12.33 1.99
CA VAL A 133 -1.22 -12.40 1.17
C VAL A 133 -0.45 -11.08 1.17
N GLY A 134 -1.14 -9.94 1.18
CA GLY A 134 -0.51 -8.63 1.37
C GLY A 134 0.28 -8.58 2.70
N LEU A 135 -0.30 -9.08 3.80
CA LEU A 135 0.40 -9.15 5.08
C LEU A 135 1.59 -10.13 5.06
N LEU A 136 1.54 -11.22 4.29
CA LEU A 136 2.72 -12.08 4.07
C LEU A 136 3.86 -11.31 3.40
N TYR A 137 3.55 -10.49 2.40
CA TYR A 137 4.55 -9.61 1.78
C TYR A 137 5.07 -8.54 2.74
N LEU A 138 4.22 -8.04 3.65
CA LEU A 138 4.67 -7.13 4.71
C LEU A 138 5.64 -7.83 5.67
N LEU A 139 5.38 -9.09 6.07
CA LEU A 139 6.32 -9.88 6.87
C LEU A 139 7.67 -10.02 6.16
N LEU A 140 7.66 -10.32 4.86
CA LEU A 140 8.88 -10.35 4.04
C LEU A 140 9.58 -8.99 4.04
N GLY A 141 8.82 -7.91 3.81
CA GLY A 141 9.31 -6.53 3.86
C GLY A 141 9.97 -6.20 5.20
N ILE A 142 9.41 -6.64 6.32
CA ILE A 142 9.98 -6.45 7.67
C ILE A 142 11.29 -7.23 7.83
N ILE A 143 11.34 -8.49 7.37
CA ILE A 143 12.57 -9.30 7.43
C ILE A 143 13.68 -8.62 6.62
N ILE A 144 13.41 -8.22 5.37
CA ILE A 144 14.42 -7.58 4.53
C ILE A 144 14.80 -6.21 5.08
N GLY A 145 13.81 -5.42 5.53
CA GLY A 145 14.01 -4.09 6.09
C GLY A 145 14.87 -4.12 7.35
N THR A 146 14.62 -5.06 8.25
CA THR A 146 15.46 -5.30 9.44
C THR A 146 16.84 -5.80 9.02
N GLY A 147 16.89 -6.75 8.08
CA GLY A 147 18.12 -7.37 7.60
C GLY A 147 19.09 -6.45 6.87
N LEU A 148 18.59 -5.37 6.25
CA LEU A 148 19.41 -4.31 5.65
C LEU A 148 20.41 -3.72 6.66
N TRP A 149 20.00 -3.59 7.93
CA TRP A 149 20.83 -3.05 9.00
C TRP A 149 21.71 -4.08 9.69
N GLN A 150 21.44 -5.37 9.46
CA GLN A 150 22.11 -6.49 10.13
C GLN A 150 23.03 -7.29 9.18
N GLY A 151 23.15 -6.88 7.92
CA GLY A 151 23.94 -7.58 6.92
C GLY A 151 23.36 -8.94 6.49
N TRP A 152 22.05 -9.16 6.67
CA TRP A 152 21.40 -10.42 6.28
C TRP A 152 21.38 -10.65 4.77
N SER A 153 21.54 -9.61 3.96
CA SER A 153 21.63 -9.73 2.50
C SER A 153 22.73 -10.69 2.04
N THR A 154 23.88 -10.71 2.74
CA THR A 154 24.97 -11.64 2.44
C THR A 154 24.57 -13.08 2.70
N TRP A 155 23.97 -13.34 3.88
CA TRP A 155 23.54 -14.68 4.29
C TRP A 155 22.38 -15.23 3.46
N LEU A 156 21.47 -14.34 3.04
CA LEU A 156 20.29 -14.67 2.24
C LEU A 156 20.55 -14.56 0.73
N HIS A 157 21.79 -14.24 0.34
CA HIS A 157 22.22 -14.04 -1.06
C HIS A 157 21.33 -13.05 -1.83
N ILE A 158 20.90 -11.97 -1.18
CA ILE A 158 20.08 -10.92 -1.79
C ILE A 158 20.98 -9.95 -2.53
N ARG A 159 20.82 -9.86 -3.86
CA ARG A 159 21.66 -9.00 -4.71
C ARG A 159 21.35 -7.52 -4.53
N VAL A 160 20.07 -7.15 -4.55
CA VAL A 160 19.62 -5.74 -4.45
C VAL A 160 18.60 -5.59 -3.31
N PRO A 161 19.03 -5.61 -2.03
CA PRO A 161 18.11 -5.79 -0.90
C PRO A 161 17.16 -4.61 -0.67
N ILE A 162 17.55 -3.38 -1.04
CA ILE A 162 16.68 -2.20 -0.97
C ILE A 162 15.51 -2.37 -1.95
N GLU A 163 15.77 -2.79 -3.18
CA GLU A 163 14.74 -2.99 -4.20
C GLU A 163 13.80 -4.16 -3.82
N VAL A 164 14.35 -5.26 -3.30
CA VAL A 164 13.54 -6.37 -2.74
C VAL A 164 12.58 -5.87 -1.65
N HIS A 165 13.08 -5.05 -0.72
CA HIS A 165 12.26 -4.48 0.35
C HIS A 165 11.15 -3.58 -0.20
N ILE A 166 11.46 -2.70 -1.15
CA ILE A 166 10.49 -1.81 -1.80
C ILE A 166 9.44 -2.65 -2.55
N HIS A 167 9.85 -3.70 -3.26
CA HIS A 167 8.93 -4.53 -4.04
C HIS A 167 8.00 -5.36 -3.16
N ALA A 168 8.52 -5.92 -2.05
CA ALA A 168 7.70 -6.62 -1.07
C ALA A 168 6.62 -5.67 -0.49
N ASN A 169 6.99 -4.44 -0.13
CA ASN A 169 6.03 -3.50 0.46
C ASN A 169 5.06 -2.90 -0.57
N ASN A 170 5.54 -2.44 -1.72
CA ASN A 170 4.71 -1.75 -2.71
C ASN A 170 3.88 -2.73 -3.54
N TRP A 171 4.55 -3.59 -4.31
CA TRP A 171 3.90 -4.53 -5.21
C TRP A 171 3.26 -5.70 -4.47
N GLY A 172 3.83 -6.12 -3.35
CA GLY A 172 3.24 -7.14 -2.49
C GLY A 172 2.17 -6.57 -1.57
N PHE A 173 2.58 -5.97 -0.45
CA PHE A 173 1.68 -5.56 0.63
C PHE A 173 0.63 -4.54 0.19
N MET A 174 1.05 -3.34 -0.22
CA MET A 174 0.13 -2.23 -0.49
C MET A 174 -0.81 -2.53 -1.64
N SER A 175 -0.28 -3.05 -2.75
CA SER A 175 -1.10 -3.32 -3.94
C SER A 175 -2.17 -4.37 -3.67
N LEU A 176 -1.84 -5.45 -2.97
CA LEU A 176 -2.80 -6.51 -2.64
C LEU A 176 -3.82 -5.98 -1.64
N VAL A 177 -3.42 -5.26 -0.59
CA VAL A 177 -4.38 -4.66 0.34
C VAL A 177 -5.34 -3.72 -0.38
N PHE A 178 -4.85 -2.85 -1.26
CA PHE A 178 -5.71 -1.93 -2.03
C PHE A 178 -6.63 -2.67 -2.99
N ALA A 179 -6.15 -3.71 -3.66
CA ALA A 179 -6.98 -4.55 -4.50
C ALA A 179 -8.09 -5.24 -3.71
N GLY A 180 -7.77 -5.77 -2.52
CA GLY A 180 -8.76 -6.34 -1.61
C GLY A 180 -9.81 -5.31 -1.18
N LEU A 181 -9.37 -4.09 -0.85
CA LEU A 181 -10.27 -2.99 -0.47
C LEU A 181 -11.20 -2.62 -1.62
N LEU A 182 -10.69 -2.52 -2.85
CA LEU A 182 -11.53 -2.27 -4.02
C LEU A 182 -12.56 -3.38 -4.23
N VAL A 183 -12.13 -4.65 -4.14
CA VAL A 183 -13.02 -5.81 -4.31
C VAL A 183 -14.16 -5.81 -3.28
N ASP A 184 -13.84 -5.56 -2.01
CA ASP A 184 -14.82 -5.60 -0.91
C ASP A 184 -15.72 -4.36 -0.89
N LEU A 185 -15.17 -3.17 -1.17
CA LEU A 185 -15.87 -1.90 -0.95
C LEU A 185 -16.58 -1.37 -2.18
N TYR A 186 -16.14 -1.73 -3.39
CA TYR A 186 -16.72 -1.22 -4.64
C TYR A 186 -18.24 -1.37 -4.72
N PRO A 187 -18.83 -2.55 -4.46
CA PRO A 187 -20.28 -2.71 -4.56
C PRO A 187 -21.07 -1.75 -3.67
N SER A 188 -20.47 -1.35 -2.56
CA SER A 188 -21.14 -0.49 -1.59
C SER A 188 -21.17 0.99 -1.98
N PHE A 189 -20.07 1.53 -2.51
CA PHE A 189 -20.01 2.96 -2.84
C PHE A 189 -20.44 3.22 -4.28
N ALA A 190 -20.33 2.23 -5.17
CA ALA A 190 -20.76 2.35 -6.56
C ALA A 190 -22.21 1.89 -6.78
N GLY A 191 -22.82 1.22 -5.80
CA GLY A 191 -24.17 0.68 -5.87
C GLY A 191 -24.36 -0.40 -6.94
N ARG A 192 -23.27 -1.02 -7.41
CA ARG A 192 -23.26 -1.96 -8.54
C ARG A 192 -22.18 -3.03 -8.36
N SER A 193 -22.39 -4.23 -8.89
CA SER A 193 -21.36 -5.27 -8.85
C SER A 193 -20.17 -4.94 -9.75
N LEU A 194 -19.03 -5.57 -9.49
CA LEU A 194 -17.91 -5.61 -10.45
C LEU A 194 -18.41 -6.12 -11.81
N GLN A 195 -17.82 -5.64 -12.91
CA GLN A 195 -18.21 -6.07 -14.27
C GLN A 195 -18.09 -7.59 -14.45
N TRP A 196 -17.00 -8.19 -13.97
CA TRP A 196 -16.72 -9.61 -14.07
C TRP A 196 -16.34 -10.18 -12.69
N PRO A 197 -17.32 -10.48 -11.81
CA PRO A 197 -17.03 -10.94 -10.45
C PRO A 197 -16.17 -12.21 -10.39
N ARG A 198 -16.28 -13.09 -11.41
CA ARG A 198 -15.47 -14.32 -11.53
C ARG A 198 -13.98 -14.06 -11.78
N SER A 199 -13.61 -12.86 -12.27
CA SER A 199 -12.21 -12.49 -12.53
C SER A 199 -11.40 -12.21 -11.27
N VAL A 200 -12.03 -12.04 -10.11
CA VAL A 200 -11.35 -11.71 -8.84
C VAL A 200 -10.33 -12.79 -8.43
N THR A 201 -10.59 -14.06 -8.73
CA THR A 201 -9.64 -15.16 -8.43
C THR A 201 -8.43 -15.17 -9.36
N PRO A 202 -8.59 -15.11 -10.69
CA PRO A 202 -7.45 -14.88 -11.58
C PRO A 202 -6.63 -13.63 -11.23
N ILE A 203 -7.28 -12.49 -11.00
CA ILE A 203 -6.61 -11.23 -10.61
C ILE A 203 -5.78 -11.43 -9.34
N PHE A 204 -6.36 -12.07 -8.32
CA PHE A 204 -5.64 -12.38 -7.08
C PHE A 204 -4.35 -13.16 -7.34
N TRP A 205 -4.41 -14.24 -8.13
CA TRP A 205 -3.24 -15.07 -8.40
C TRP A 205 -2.20 -14.34 -9.24
N MET A 206 -2.64 -13.61 -10.27
CA MET A 206 -1.74 -12.83 -11.12
C MET A 206 -1.05 -11.71 -10.33
N MET A 207 -1.75 -10.99 -9.45
CA MET A 207 -1.12 -10.00 -8.57
C MET A 207 -0.15 -10.64 -7.59
N SER A 208 -0.53 -11.76 -6.96
CA SER A 208 0.32 -12.43 -5.96
C SER A 208 1.58 -13.01 -6.60
N LEU A 209 1.44 -13.80 -7.67
CA LEU A 209 2.60 -14.36 -8.39
C LEU A 209 3.41 -13.28 -9.09
N GLY A 210 2.74 -12.23 -9.60
CA GLY A 210 3.39 -11.06 -10.17
C GLY A 210 4.29 -10.34 -9.15
N ALA A 211 3.76 -10.09 -7.95
CA ALA A 211 4.53 -9.50 -6.85
C ALA A 211 5.69 -10.41 -6.41
N LEU A 212 5.50 -11.74 -6.42
CA LEU A 212 6.59 -12.68 -6.15
C LEU A 212 7.70 -12.55 -7.19
N GLY A 213 7.37 -12.55 -8.49
CA GLY A 213 8.34 -12.34 -9.55
C GLY A 213 9.10 -11.01 -9.41
N LEU A 214 8.38 -9.94 -9.06
CA LEU A 214 8.98 -8.63 -8.79
C LEU A 214 9.88 -8.61 -7.56
N VAL A 215 9.61 -9.43 -6.54
CA VAL A 215 10.51 -9.59 -5.39
C VAL A 215 11.74 -10.43 -5.74
N LEU A 216 11.55 -11.54 -6.45
CA LEU A 216 12.63 -12.45 -6.83
C LEU A 216 13.58 -11.86 -7.89
N GLY A 217 13.08 -10.95 -8.72
CA GLY A 217 13.85 -10.17 -9.69
C GLY A 217 15.12 -9.54 -9.11
N PRO A 218 15.01 -8.53 -8.23
CA PRO A 218 16.15 -7.93 -7.54
C PRO A 218 16.81 -8.84 -6.51
N TRP A 219 16.12 -9.88 -6.03
CA TRP A 219 16.74 -10.88 -5.17
C TRP A 219 17.88 -11.59 -5.88
N PHE A 220 17.61 -12.06 -7.12
CA PHE A 220 18.56 -12.80 -7.95
C PHE A 220 19.21 -11.96 -9.05
N GLN A 221 18.87 -10.67 -9.15
CA GLN A 221 19.26 -9.77 -10.23
C GLN A 221 18.89 -10.35 -11.62
N SER A 222 17.64 -10.82 -11.76
CA SER A 222 17.19 -11.60 -12.92
C SER A 222 15.92 -11.06 -13.57
N ASN A 223 16.05 -10.67 -14.85
CA ASN A 223 14.93 -10.26 -15.69
C ASN A 223 13.94 -11.40 -15.97
N LEU A 224 14.36 -12.67 -15.83
CA LEU A 224 13.47 -13.83 -15.98
C LEU A 224 12.41 -13.88 -14.87
N PHE A 225 12.66 -13.25 -13.72
CA PHE A 225 11.64 -13.05 -12.68
C PHE A 225 10.95 -11.68 -12.81
N SER A 226 11.72 -10.61 -13.02
CA SER A 226 11.17 -9.24 -13.05
C SER A 226 10.16 -9.04 -14.17
N VAL A 227 10.47 -9.45 -15.40
CA VAL A 227 9.63 -9.17 -16.57
C VAL A 227 8.30 -9.93 -16.51
N PRO A 228 8.26 -11.27 -16.30
CA PRO A 228 6.99 -11.98 -16.13
C PRO A 228 6.22 -11.49 -14.91
N GLY A 229 6.93 -11.20 -13.80
CA GLY A 229 6.32 -10.66 -12.58
C GLY A 229 5.58 -9.34 -12.83
N LEU A 230 6.24 -8.42 -13.54
CA LEU A 230 5.68 -7.14 -13.97
C LEU A 230 4.47 -7.32 -14.87
N LEU A 231 4.58 -8.14 -15.92
CA LEU A 231 3.48 -8.37 -16.86
C LEU A 231 2.25 -8.95 -16.16
N LEU A 232 2.43 -9.94 -15.27
CA LEU A 232 1.34 -10.54 -14.51
C LEU A 232 0.66 -9.50 -13.59
N HIS A 233 1.46 -8.77 -12.81
CA HIS A 233 0.94 -7.81 -11.85
C HIS A 233 0.17 -6.67 -12.52
N LEU A 234 0.72 -6.12 -13.60
CA LEU A 234 0.10 -5.03 -14.34
C LEU A 234 -1.15 -5.46 -15.07
N THR A 235 -1.13 -6.63 -15.72
CA THR A 235 -2.32 -7.15 -16.39
C THR A 235 -3.45 -7.34 -15.38
N ALA A 236 -3.15 -7.86 -14.19
CA ALA A 236 -4.13 -8.02 -13.12
C ALA A 236 -4.65 -6.68 -12.60
N THR A 237 -3.77 -5.69 -12.43
CA THR A 237 -4.12 -4.33 -12.01
C THR A 237 -5.05 -3.66 -13.03
N LEU A 238 -4.70 -3.69 -14.31
CA LEU A 238 -5.55 -3.16 -15.39
C LEU A 238 -6.89 -3.90 -15.46
N TRP A 239 -6.89 -5.22 -15.31
CA TRP A 239 -8.13 -5.99 -15.29
C TRP A 239 -9.03 -5.64 -14.09
N LEU A 240 -8.44 -5.40 -12.91
CA LEU A 240 -9.19 -4.90 -11.75
C LEU A 240 -9.76 -3.50 -11.99
N LEU A 241 -9.00 -2.60 -12.59
CA LEU A 241 -9.47 -1.26 -12.95
C LEU A 241 -10.62 -1.32 -13.97
N LEU A 242 -10.51 -2.17 -14.99
CA LEU A 242 -11.59 -2.36 -15.96
C LEU A 242 -12.86 -2.92 -15.29
N ASN A 243 -12.72 -3.79 -14.29
CA ASN A 243 -13.85 -4.31 -13.52
C ASN A 243 -14.64 -3.22 -12.78
N ILE A 244 -13.96 -2.17 -12.31
CA ILE A 244 -14.58 -1.07 -11.57
C ILE A 244 -15.02 0.09 -12.49
N ILE A 245 -14.28 0.35 -13.58
CA ILE A 245 -14.55 1.46 -14.51
C ILE A 245 -15.69 1.14 -15.46
N ARG A 246 -15.68 -0.06 -16.07
CA ARG A 246 -16.62 -0.41 -17.13
C ARG A 246 -18.10 -0.29 -16.71
N PRO A 247 -18.51 -0.69 -15.49
CA PRO A 247 -19.90 -0.49 -15.05
C PRO A 247 -20.31 0.97 -14.86
N LEU A 248 -19.35 1.91 -14.82
CA LEU A 248 -19.58 3.35 -14.61
C LEU A 248 -19.61 4.14 -15.93
N LEU A 249 -19.31 3.49 -17.06
CA LEU A 249 -19.33 4.14 -18.36
C LEU A 249 -20.77 4.56 -18.71
N GLY A 250 -20.94 5.83 -19.10
CA GLY A 250 -22.24 6.41 -19.40
C GLY A 250 -23.00 7.00 -18.21
N ASP A 251 -22.51 6.82 -16.98
CA ASP A 251 -23.11 7.40 -15.77
C ASP A 251 -22.24 8.56 -15.24
N HIS A 252 -22.53 9.78 -15.69
CA HIS A 252 -21.78 10.98 -15.29
C HIS A 252 -21.81 11.25 -13.78
N HIS A 253 -22.87 10.85 -13.08
CA HIS A 253 -22.99 11.06 -11.64
C HIS A 253 -22.09 10.13 -10.82
N ALA A 254 -21.71 8.98 -11.38
CA ALA A 254 -20.77 8.06 -10.74
C ALA A 254 -19.32 8.59 -10.72
N TRP A 255 -18.96 9.48 -11.64
CA TRP A 255 -17.62 10.07 -11.79
C TRP A 255 -17.39 11.25 -10.83
N SER A 256 -17.47 10.96 -9.53
CA SER A 256 -17.11 11.91 -8.48
C SER A 256 -15.59 12.12 -8.38
N ALA A 257 -15.16 13.20 -7.73
CA ALA A 257 -13.75 13.43 -7.42
C ALA A 257 -13.11 12.22 -6.69
N GLY A 258 -13.83 11.56 -5.78
CA GLY A 258 -13.36 10.35 -5.10
C GLY A 258 -13.15 9.17 -6.03
N MET A 259 -14.02 8.97 -7.02
CA MET A 259 -13.84 7.93 -8.04
C MET A 259 -12.61 8.23 -8.91
N LEU A 260 -12.41 9.49 -9.29
CA LEU A 260 -11.23 9.89 -10.05
C LEU A 260 -9.94 9.76 -9.23
N HIS A 261 -9.95 10.09 -7.94
CA HIS A 261 -8.85 9.78 -7.02
C HIS A 261 -8.50 8.29 -7.07
N LEU A 262 -9.49 7.40 -6.93
CA LEU A 262 -9.25 5.95 -7.01
C LEU A 262 -8.65 5.51 -8.34
N VAL A 263 -9.25 5.91 -9.47
CA VAL A 263 -8.81 5.45 -10.79
C VAL A 263 -7.45 6.02 -11.16
N THR A 264 -7.26 7.33 -10.95
CA THR A 264 -6.03 8.01 -11.36
C THR A 264 -4.86 7.75 -10.42
N ALA A 265 -5.08 7.30 -9.18
CA ALA A 265 -4.02 6.78 -8.32
C ALA A 265 -3.24 5.64 -8.99
N TYR A 266 -3.92 4.79 -9.78
CA TYR A 266 -3.28 3.72 -10.53
C TYR A 266 -2.64 4.18 -11.86
N VAL A 267 -2.80 5.43 -12.27
CA VAL A 267 -1.96 5.99 -13.35
C VAL A 267 -0.55 6.22 -12.81
N TRP A 268 -0.43 6.68 -11.56
CA TRP A 268 0.86 6.94 -10.92
C TRP A 268 1.68 5.69 -10.61
N ILE A 269 1.03 4.54 -10.37
CA ILE A 269 1.76 3.25 -10.27
C ILE A 269 2.26 2.76 -11.64
N LEU A 270 1.56 3.11 -12.74
CA LEU A 270 1.94 2.72 -14.10
C LEU A 270 3.02 3.62 -14.69
N ALA A 271 3.12 4.88 -14.26
CA ALA A 271 4.08 5.83 -14.83
C ALA A 271 5.55 5.37 -14.74
N PRO A 272 6.08 4.92 -13.57
CA PRO A 272 7.45 4.41 -13.48
C PRO A 272 7.70 3.20 -14.39
N VAL A 273 6.69 2.34 -14.56
CA VAL A 273 6.77 1.16 -15.42
C VAL A 273 6.92 1.55 -16.88
N LEU A 274 6.12 2.52 -17.35
CA LEU A 274 6.19 2.99 -18.74
C LEU A 274 7.53 3.64 -19.05
N ILE A 275 8.17 4.21 -18.03
CA ILE A 275 9.48 4.86 -18.14
C ILE A 275 10.64 3.85 -18.03
N ALA A 276 10.46 2.75 -17.29
CA ALA A 276 11.53 1.76 -17.03
C ALA A 276 12.26 1.26 -18.30
N PRO A 277 11.60 0.99 -19.45
CA PRO A 277 12.32 0.64 -20.68
C PRO A 277 13.31 1.71 -21.14
N LEU A 278 13.00 2.99 -21.00
CA LEU A 278 13.90 4.09 -21.39
C LEU A 278 15.17 4.11 -20.53
N ILE A 279 15.02 3.80 -19.24
CA ILE A 279 16.13 3.69 -18.29
C ILE A 279 16.98 2.45 -18.62
N ILE A 280 16.34 1.30 -18.79
CA ILE A 280 17.00 0.02 -19.08
C ILE A 280 17.76 0.08 -20.42
N LEU A 281 17.20 0.76 -21.42
CA LEU A 281 17.82 0.94 -22.74
C LEU A 281 18.89 2.05 -22.75
N GLY A 282 19.09 2.77 -21.65
CA GLY A 282 20.10 3.82 -21.54
C GLY A 282 19.91 4.94 -22.57
N VAL A 283 18.65 5.33 -22.84
CA VAL A 283 18.34 6.33 -23.87
C VAL A 283 19.12 7.64 -23.60
N PRO A 284 19.94 8.12 -24.55
CA PRO A 284 20.76 9.31 -24.34
C PRO A 284 19.94 10.54 -23.95
N GLY A 285 20.40 11.28 -22.93
CA GLY A 285 19.72 12.48 -22.42
C GLY A 285 18.53 12.19 -21.49
N PHE A 286 18.21 10.93 -21.19
CA PHE A 286 17.15 10.57 -20.26
C PHE A 286 17.66 10.52 -18.80
N PRO A 287 17.02 11.21 -17.83
CA PRO A 287 17.52 11.34 -16.46
C PRO A 287 17.18 10.11 -15.60
N GLY A 288 17.66 8.92 -15.98
CA GLY A 288 17.31 7.65 -15.32
C GLY A 288 17.58 7.63 -13.81
N ALA A 289 18.76 8.08 -13.38
CA ALA A 289 19.13 8.10 -11.97
C ALA A 289 18.25 9.03 -11.10
N GLY A 290 17.82 10.18 -11.64
CA GLY A 290 16.93 11.09 -10.92
C GLY A 290 15.51 10.52 -10.78
N ILE A 291 15.03 9.86 -11.83
CA ILE A 291 13.73 9.18 -11.85
C ILE A 291 13.69 8.02 -10.84
N GLU A 292 14.74 7.21 -10.76
CA GLU A 292 14.84 6.12 -9.79
C GLU A 292 14.82 6.62 -8.33
N GLN A 293 15.48 7.74 -8.04
CA GLN A 293 15.51 8.33 -6.70
C GLN A 293 14.15 8.93 -6.28
N ASN A 294 13.39 9.47 -7.23
CA ASN A 294 12.09 10.10 -6.96
C ASN A 294 10.90 9.15 -7.08
N ALA A 295 11.06 8.00 -7.77
CA ALA A 295 9.99 7.02 -7.98
C ALA A 295 9.27 6.59 -6.70
N PRO A 296 9.95 6.32 -5.56
CA PRO A 296 9.26 6.00 -4.31
C PRO A 296 8.32 7.13 -3.84
N GLN A 297 8.73 8.39 -3.99
CA GLN A 297 7.91 9.53 -3.58
C GLN A 297 6.67 9.67 -4.47
N ALA A 298 6.84 9.53 -5.78
CA ALA A 298 5.73 9.55 -6.73
C ALA A 298 4.71 8.43 -6.44
N LEU A 299 5.16 7.23 -6.07
CA LEU A 299 4.27 6.15 -5.64
C LEU A 299 3.54 6.47 -4.33
N ILE A 300 4.21 7.08 -3.35
CA ILE A 300 3.55 7.41 -2.08
C ILE A 300 2.52 8.54 -2.25
N TYR A 301 2.88 9.63 -2.93
CA TYR A 301 1.96 10.77 -3.05
C TYR A 301 0.94 10.58 -4.18
N GLY A 302 1.40 10.12 -5.34
CA GLY A 302 0.54 9.91 -6.51
C GLY A 302 -0.35 8.69 -6.38
N TRP A 303 0.10 7.61 -5.73
CA TRP A 303 -0.73 6.41 -5.60
C TRP A 303 -1.33 6.24 -4.19
N VAL A 304 -0.51 6.13 -3.14
CA VAL A 304 -1.00 5.80 -1.78
C VAL A 304 -1.86 6.92 -1.18
N LEU A 305 -1.37 8.16 -1.18
CA LEU A 305 -2.10 9.31 -0.65
C LEU A 305 -3.36 9.58 -1.46
N GLN A 306 -3.25 9.49 -2.80
CA GLN A 306 -4.39 9.70 -3.68
C GLN A 306 -5.50 8.67 -3.45
N PHE A 307 -5.15 7.39 -3.33
CA PHE A 307 -6.09 6.35 -2.92
C PHE A 307 -6.69 6.64 -1.53
N GLY A 308 -5.86 7.11 -0.60
CA GLY A 308 -6.25 7.52 0.74
C GLY A 308 -7.32 8.62 0.78
N PHE A 309 -7.23 9.65 -0.08
CA PHE A 309 -8.22 10.72 -0.16
C PHE A 309 -9.64 10.19 -0.43
N ALA A 310 -9.77 9.14 -1.24
CA ALA A 310 -11.05 8.51 -1.53
C ALA A 310 -11.48 7.54 -0.43
N MET A 311 -10.57 6.69 0.05
CA MET A 311 -10.91 5.53 0.88
C MET A 311 -10.99 5.83 2.37
N ILE A 312 -10.13 6.70 2.90
CA ILE A 312 -10.12 7.00 4.34
C ILE A 312 -11.47 7.61 4.77
N PRO A 313 -12.04 8.62 4.08
CA PRO A 313 -13.33 9.18 4.48
C PRO A 313 -14.49 8.17 4.35
N LEU A 314 -14.47 7.31 3.32
CA LEU A 314 -15.45 6.24 3.17
C LEU A 314 -15.43 5.32 4.41
N LEU A 315 -14.25 4.89 4.83
CA LEU A 315 -14.08 3.95 5.93
C LEU A 315 -14.35 4.59 7.29
N LEU A 316 -13.95 5.85 7.50
CA LEU A 316 -14.31 6.60 8.70
C LEU A 316 -15.82 6.76 8.84
N ARG A 317 -16.54 7.08 7.75
CA ARG A 317 -18.01 7.14 7.76
C ARG A 317 -18.63 5.80 8.13
N ARG A 318 -18.14 4.70 7.58
CA ARG A 318 -18.62 3.36 7.94
C ARG A 318 -18.43 3.02 9.40
N VAL A 319 -17.36 3.52 10.02
CA VAL A 319 -17.04 3.25 11.43
C VAL A 319 -17.79 4.18 12.39
N LEU A 320 -17.91 5.46 12.06
CA LEU A 320 -18.47 6.51 12.94
C LEU A 320 -19.97 6.73 12.71
N THR A 321 -20.43 6.55 11.48
CA THR A 321 -21.81 6.80 11.05
C THR A 321 -22.30 5.66 10.13
N PRO A 322 -22.52 4.44 10.66
CA PRO A 322 -22.80 3.25 9.86
C PRO A 322 -24.04 3.38 8.95
N GLU A 323 -25.03 4.16 9.38
CA GLU A 323 -26.29 4.41 8.66
C GLU A 323 -26.14 5.40 7.49
N SER A 324 -24.99 6.10 7.40
CA SER A 324 -24.77 7.05 6.31
C SER A 324 -24.47 6.34 4.99
N PRO A 325 -24.91 6.91 3.84
CA PRO A 325 -24.63 6.33 2.54
C PRO A 325 -23.11 6.19 2.31
N SER A 326 -22.71 5.03 1.77
CA SER A 326 -21.32 4.75 1.41
C SER A 326 -20.90 5.69 0.28
N LYS A 327 -20.05 6.67 0.58
CA LYS A 327 -19.57 7.66 -0.37
C LYS A 327 -18.07 7.84 -0.25
N LEU A 328 -17.39 7.86 -1.39
CA LEU A 328 -15.97 8.16 -1.48
C LEU A 328 -15.66 9.57 -1.00
N GLY A 329 -14.46 9.74 -0.45
CA GLY A 329 -13.90 11.02 -0.06
C GLY A 329 -13.33 11.84 -1.21
N GLY A 330 -12.52 12.84 -0.86
CA GLY A 330 -11.87 13.72 -1.82
C GLY A 330 -12.78 14.83 -2.37
N ASN A 331 -12.16 15.85 -2.93
CA ASN A 331 -12.84 16.92 -3.66
C ASN A 331 -12.00 17.31 -4.88
N TRP A 332 -12.55 18.16 -5.76
CA TRP A 332 -11.86 18.57 -6.99
C TRP A 332 -10.56 19.32 -6.72
N PHE A 333 -10.51 20.13 -5.65
CA PHE A 333 -9.27 20.81 -5.25
C PHE A 333 -8.18 19.79 -4.89
N SER A 334 -8.47 18.82 -4.01
CA SER A 334 -7.49 17.81 -3.63
C SER A 334 -7.05 16.94 -4.81
N LEU A 335 -7.94 16.68 -5.77
CA LEU A 335 -7.62 15.96 -7.01
C LEU A 335 -6.65 16.74 -7.90
N ILE A 336 -6.91 18.03 -8.11
CA ILE A 336 -6.04 18.87 -8.91
C ILE A 336 -4.69 19.05 -8.22
N SER A 337 -4.70 19.35 -6.92
CA SER A 337 -3.47 19.58 -6.14
C SER A 337 -2.55 18.35 -6.11
N VAL A 338 -3.09 17.14 -5.95
CA VAL A 338 -2.25 15.93 -5.92
C VAL A 338 -1.65 15.62 -7.29
N HIS A 339 -2.39 15.87 -8.38
CA HIS A 339 -1.87 15.69 -9.73
C HIS A 339 -0.81 16.72 -10.09
N LEU A 340 -1.05 18.00 -9.80
CA LEU A 340 -0.05 19.06 -9.99
C LEU A 340 1.20 18.81 -9.14
N GLY A 341 1.02 18.47 -7.86
CA GLY A 341 2.14 18.10 -6.99
C GLY A 341 2.89 16.87 -7.49
N GLY A 342 2.18 15.86 -8.01
CA GLY A 342 2.77 14.68 -8.63
C GLY A 342 3.63 15.03 -9.85
N VAL A 343 3.13 15.89 -10.74
CA VAL A 343 3.90 16.38 -11.91
C VAL A 343 5.14 17.15 -11.48
N LEU A 344 5.05 17.99 -10.44
CA LEU A 344 6.19 18.77 -9.93
C LEU A 344 7.23 17.93 -9.18
N LEU A 345 6.90 16.68 -8.81
CA LEU A 345 7.83 15.74 -8.19
C LEU A 345 8.68 14.96 -9.20
N TRP A 346 8.29 14.95 -10.48
CA TRP A 346 8.99 14.28 -11.58
C TRP A 346 9.87 15.24 -12.37
#